data_AF-A0A367JAY5-F1
#
_entry.id   AF-A0A367JAY5-F1
#
_cell.length_a   1.000
_cell.length_b   1.000
_cell.length_c   1.000
_cell.angle_alpha   90.00
_cell.angle_beta   90.00
_cell.angle_gamma   90.00
#
_symmetry.space_group_name_H-M   'P 1'
#
loop_
_entity.id
_entity.type
_entity.pdbx_description
1 polymer ?
#
loop_
_entity_poly.entity_id
_entity_poly.type
_entity_poly.pdbx_seq_one_letter_code
_entity_poly.pdbx_strand_id
1 'polypeptide(L)'
;MKAILLADTRIELYSTDTPSQSMYVLETDYLTRSCHCRIRDVACLKCGNVIGYHVVSPCAECLDACNNGHFWMFHSNVCDPMERRDGKKKLLWSNLPRAEQDIEFLRGNKLPHDQLCR
;
A
#
# COMPACT_ATOMS: atom_id res chain seq x y z
N MET A 1 1.27 -1.83 7.87
CA MET A 1 0.26 -1.34 8.83
C MET A 1 -0.88 -2.36 8.88
N LYS A 2 -1.50 -2.65 10.04
CA LYS A 2 -2.70 -3.49 10.07
C LYS A 2 -3.88 -2.70 9.47
N ALA A 3 -4.63 -3.33 8.59
CA ALA A 3 -5.77 -2.75 7.89
C ALA A 3 -6.96 -3.72 7.95
N ILE A 4 -8.15 -3.16 7.78
CA ILE A 4 -9.42 -3.91 7.80
C ILE A 4 -10.20 -3.50 6.56
N LEU A 5 -10.86 -4.46 5.92
CA LEU A 5 -11.80 -4.15 4.84
C LEU A 5 -13.08 -3.55 5.41
N LEU A 6 -13.43 -2.34 4.96
CA LEU A 6 -14.68 -1.70 5.39
C LEU A 6 -15.92 -2.51 5.00
N ALA A 7 -15.85 -3.25 3.89
CA ALA A 7 -16.93 -4.10 3.42
C ALA A 7 -17.05 -5.44 4.19
N ASP A 8 -15.97 -5.91 4.83
CA ASP A 8 -15.99 -7.11 5.68
C ASP A 8 -14.89 -7.02 6.74
N THR A 9 -15.28 -6.61 7.95
CA THR A 9 -14.33 -6.36 9.04
C THR A 9 -13.73 -7.63 9.63
N ARG A 10 -14.18 -8.82 9.21
CA ARG A 10 -13.61 -10.10 9.63
C ARG A 10 -12.32 -10.41 8.88
N ILE A 11 -12.09 -9.76 7.74
CA ILE A 11 -10.89 -9.94 6.95
C ILE A 11 -9.84 -8.96 7.43
N GLU A 12 -8.83 -9.50 8.13
CA GLU A 12 -7.65 -8.76 8.53
C GLU A 12 -6.63 -8.74 7.39
N LEU A 13 -6.13 -7.54 7.09
CA LEU A 13 -5.12 -7.32 6.06
C LEU A 13 -3.95 -6.53 6.63
N TYR A 14 -2.85 -6.54 5.91
CA TYR A 14 -1.79 -5.55 6.05
C TYR A 14 -1.79 -4.62 4.86
N SER A 15 -1.60 -3.32 5.08
CA SER A 15 -1.41 -2.34 4.03
C SER A 15 -0.04 -1.68 4.10
N THR A 16 0.50 -1.29 2.96
CA THR A 16 1.77 -0.57 2.82
C THR A 16 1.71 0.44 1.68
N ASP A 17 2.49 1.49 1.81
CA ASP A 17 2.76 2.54 0.83
C ASP A 17 3.75 2.08 -0.25
N THR A 18 4.80 1.36 0.16
CA THR A 18 5.76 0.74 -0.75
C THR A 18 5.76 -0.78 -0.55
N PRO A 19 5.62 -1.56 -1.62
CA PRO A 19 5.73 -3.00 -1.53
C PRO A 19 7.19 -3.49 -1.48
N SER A 20 7.37 -4.76 -1.13
CA SER A 20 8.67 -5.44 -1.22
C SER A 20 9.07 -5.72 -2.67
N GLN A 21 10.37 -5.73 -2.96
CA GLN A 21 10.90 -6.16 -4.26
C GLN A 21 10.76 -7.68 -4.50
N SER A 22 10.38 -8.45 -3.48
CA SER A 22 10.24 -9.92 -3.55
C SER A 22 8.84 -10.39 -3.99
N MET A 23 8.10 -9.56 -4.71
CA MET A 23 6.76 -9.88 -5.19
C MET A 23 6.57 -9.53 -6.66
N TYR A 24 5.54 -10.09 -7.27
CA TYR A 24 5.15 -9.87 -8.66
C TYR A 24 3.68 -9.49 -8.73
N VAL A 25 3.35 -8.46 -9.52
CA VAL A 25 1.96 -8.07 -9.80
C VAL A 25 1.49 -8.86 -11.01
N LEU A 26 0.41 -9.62 -10.87
CA LEU A 26 -0.16 -10.39 -11.97
C LEU A 26 -0.76 -9.44 -13.02
N GLU A 27 -0.79 -9.89 -14.27
CA GLU A 27 -1.15 -9.03 -15.41
C GLU A 27 -2.65 -8.73 -15.48
N THR A 28 -3.47 -9.70 -15.10
CA THR A 28 -4.93 -9.60 -15.22
C THR A 28 -5.49 -8.81 -14.04
N ASP A 29 -6.22 -7.74 -14.35
CA ASP A 29 -7.05 -7.03 -13.38
C ASP A 29 -8.49 -7.53 -13.38
N TYR A 30 -9.18 -7.28 -12.28
CA TYR A 30 -10.59 -7.57 -12.11
C TYR A 30 -11.24 -6.58 -11.15
N LEU A 31 -12.58 -6.52 -11.16
CA LEU A 31 -13.34 -5.64 -10.29
C LEU A 31 -13.72 -6.36 -8.99
N THR A 32 -13.56 -5.67 -7.88
CA THR A 32 -14.11 -6.11 -6.59
C THR A 32 -15.64 -6.13 -6.64
N ARG A 33 -16.25 -7.12 -5.98
CA ARG A 33 -17.72 -7.29 -6.00
C ARG A 33 -18.47 -6.22 -5.21
N SER A 34 -17.86 -5.68 -4.15
CA SER A 34 -18.55 -4.78 -3.22
C SER A 34 -18.51 -3.32 -3.66
N CYS A 35 -17.39 -2.83 -4.18
CA CYS A 35 -17.19 -1.41 -4.50
C CYS A 35 -16.69 -1.17 -5.92
N HIS A 36 -16.53 -2.21 -6.74
CA HIS A 36 -16.04 -2.11 -8.13
C HIS A 36 -14.67 -1.41 -8.27
N CYS A 37 -13.85 -1.38 -7.22
CA CYS A 37 -12.44 -1.04 -7.34
C CYS A 37 -11.76 -2.07 -8.26
N ARG A 38 -10.89 -1.59 -9.16
CA ARG A 38 -10.10 -2.43 -10.05
C ARG A 38 -8.81 -2.84 -9.35
N ILE A 39 -8.58 -4.14 -9.23
CA ILE A 39 -7.46 -4.71 -8.49
C ILE A 39 -6.70 -5.75 -9.32
N ARG A 40 -5.43 -5.99 -8.96
CA ARG A 40 -4.59 -7.09 -9.48
C ARG A 40 -4.04 -7.89 -8.33
N ASP A 41 -3.99 -9.20 -8.51
CA ASP A 41 -3.35 -10.07 -7.54
C ASP A 41 -1.84 -9.85 -7.50
N VAL A 42 -1.26 -10.08 -6.33
CA VAL A 42 0.18 -10.00 -6.07
C VAL A 42 0.65 -11.35 -5.57
N ALA A 43 1.66 -11.90 -6.24
CA ALA A 43 2.27 -13.18 -5.88
C ALA A 43 3.67 -13.00 -5.29
N CYS A 44 4.04 -13.90 -4.38
CA CYS A 44 5.40 -13.97 -3.84
C CYS A 44 6.35 -14.60 -4.87
N LEU A 45 7.45 -13.93 -5.19
CA LEU A 45 8.44 -14.45 -6.15
C LEU A 45 9.18 -15.70 -5.64
N LYS A 46 9.15 -15.97 -4.34
CA LYS A 46 9.85 -17.12 -3.74
C LYS A 46 9.00 -18.39 -3.70
N CYS A 47 7.72 -18.27 -3.33
CA CYS A 47 6.82 -19.43 -3.17
C CYS A 47 5.73 -19.53 -4.23
N GLY A 48 5.54 -18.52 -5.08
CA GLY A 48 4.56 -18.50 -6.17
C GLY A 48 3.10 -18.26 -5.74
N ASN A 49 2.80 -18.29 -4.44
CA ASN A 49 1.45 -18.09 -3.93
C ASN A 49 0.99 -16.63 -4.05
N VAL A 50 -0.30 -16.43 -4.25
CA VAL A 50 -0.95 -15.11 -4.09
C VAL A 50 -0.93 -14.73 -2.62
N ILE A 51 -0.38 -13.54 -2.35
CA ILE A 51 -0.18 -13.01 -0.99
C ILE A 51 -1.03 -11.77 -0.70
N GLY A 52 -1.69 -11.23 -1.72
CA GLY A 52 -2.44 -10.00 -1.61
C GLY A 52 -2.84 -9.44 -2.98
N TYR A 53 -3.14 -8.15 -3.01
CA TYR A 53 -3.54 -7.44 -4.22
C TYR A 53 -3.11 -5.97 -4.20
N HIS A 54 -3.01 -5.41 -5.40
CA HIS A 54 -2.80 -3.99 -5.65
C HIS A 54 -4.07 -3.36 -6.19
N VAL A 55 -4.49 -2.24 -5.60
CA VAL A 55 -5.60 -1.43 -6.12
C VAL A 55 -5.08 -0.57 -7.26
N VAL A 56 -5.36 -1.00 -8.49
CA VAL A 56 -4.97 -0.31 -9.72
C VAL A 56 -5.77 0.97 -9.91
N SER A 57 -7.05 0.94 -9.55
CA SER A 57 -7.93 2.11 -9.61
C SER A 57 -9.00 2.00 -8.54
N PRO A 58 -9.00 2.89 -7.53
CA PRO A 58 -10.11 2.98 -6.60
C PRO A 58 -11.36 3.53 -7.33
N CYS A 59 -12.55 3.18 -6.84
CA CYS A 59 -13.77 3.87 -7.23
C CYS A 59 -13.90 5.20 -6.45
N ALA A 60 -14.78 6.11 -6.91
CA ALA A 60 -14.97 7.41 -6.30
C ALA A 60 -15.33 7.32 -4.80
N GLU A 61 -16.25 6.41 -4.45
CA GLU A 61 -16.67 6.22 -3.06
C GLU A 61 -15.52 5.79 -2.15
N CYS A 62 -14.67 4.86 -2.59
CA CYS A 62 -13.51 4.43 -1.81
C CYS A 62 -12.44 5.52 -1.70
N LEU A 63 -12.32 6.38 -2.73
CA LEU A 63 -11.39 7.50 -2.73
C LEU A 63 -11.84 8.61 -1.77
N ASP A 64 -13.15 8.90 -1.72
CA ASP A 64 -13.75 9.91 -0.84
C ASP A 64 -13.93 9.41 0.60
N ALA A 65 -13.91 8.09 0.82
CA ALA A 65 -13.94 7.50 2.15
C ALA A 65 -12.64 7.76 2.95
N CYS A 66 -12.71 7.58 4.27
CA CYS A 66 -11.53 7.65 5.13
C CYS A 66 -10.63 6.42 4.90
N ASN A 67 -9.72 6.53 3.93
CA ASN A 67 -8.66 5.56 3.65
C ASN A 67 -7.29 6.13 4.04
N ASN A 68 -6.29 5.26 4.18
CA ASN A 68 -4.91 5.66 4.50
C ASN A 68 -4.05 5.89 3.26
N GLY A 69 -4.65 5.95 2.06
CA GLY A 69 -3.94 6.10 0.79
C GLY A 69 -3.06 4.90 0.40
N HIS A 70 -3.13 3.77 1.11
CA HIS A 70 -2.34 2.58 0.78
C HIS A 70 -3.08 1.74 -0.26
N PHE A 71 -2.49 1.60 -1.44
CA PHE A 71 -3.05 0.79 -2.53
C PHE A 71 -2.55 -0.65 -2.55
N TRP A 72 -1.60 -1.00 -1.68
CA TRP A 72 -1.09 -2.37 -1.53
C TRP A 72 -1.67 -3.03 -0.30
N MET A 73 -2.33 -4.18 -0.51
CA MET A 73 -3.01 -4.94 0.53
C MET A 73 -2.51 -6.38 0.53
N PHE A 74 -2.21 -6.93 1.71
CA PHE A 74 -1.68 -8.26 1.90
C PHE A 74 -2.52 -9.05 2.88
N HIS A 75 -2.74 -10.32 2.60
CA HIS A 75 -3.52 -11.20 3.46
C HIS A 75 -2.74 -11.57 4.71
N SER A 76 -3.33 -11.31 5.88
CA SER A 76 -2.66 -11.49 7.18
C SER A 76 -2.30 -12.93 7.52
N ASN A 77 -2.95 -13.91 6.89
CA ASN A 77 -2.72 -15.33 7.10
C ASN A 77 -1.54 -15.92 6.29
N VAL A 78 -0.98 -15.15 5.35
CA VAL A 78 0.11 -15.60 4.45
C VAL A 78 1.30 -14.64 4.43
N CYS A 79 1.27 -13.60 5.25
CA CYS A 79 2.31 -12.57 5.33
C CYS A 79 2.54 -12.14 6.77
N ASP A 80 3.81 -11.96 7.14
CA ASP A 80 4.19 -11.35 8.41
C ASP A 80 4.52 -9.87 8.20
N PRO A 81 3.99 -8.96 9.04
CA PRO A 81 4.29 -7.54 8.93
C PRO A 81 5.67 -7.23 9.51
N MET A 82 6.41 -6.35 8.83
CA MET A 82 7.65 -5.78 9.36
C MET A 82 7.55 -4.27 9.43
N GLU A 83 7.85 -3.71 10.60
CA GLU A 83 7.86 -2.25 10.79
C GLU A 83 9.11 -1.64 10.14
N ARG A 84 8.93 -0.51 9.45
CA ARG A 84 10.05 0.30 8.98
C ARG A 84 10.79 0.90 10.17
N ARG A 85 12.12 0.94 10.08
CA ARG A 85 13.00 1.48 11.12
C ARG A 85 14.00 2.45 10.52
N ASP A 86 14.22 3.55 11.23
CA ASP A 86 15.35 4.44 11.01
C ASP A 86 16.34 4.22 12.18
N GLY A 87 17.39 3.45 11.89
CA GLY A 87 18.29 2.90 12.90
C GLY A 87 17.54 2.06 13.94
N LYS A 88 17.50 2.55 15.18
CA LYS A 88 16.80 1.87 16.30
C LYS A 88 15.34 2.32 16.49
N LYS A 89 14.91 3.40 15.83
CA LYS A 89 13.57 3.97 16.03
C LYS A 89 12.60 3.42 14.99
N LYS A 90 11.37 3.16 15.42
CA LYS A 90 10.28 2.86 14.49
C LYS A 90 9.98 4.11 13.66
N LEU A 91 9.90 3.94 12.35
CA LEU A 91 9.52 4.99 11.43
C LEU A 91 7.99 5.03 11.36
N LEU A 92 7.41 6.15 11.81
CA LEU A 92 5.97 6.39 11.77
C LEU A 92 5.72 7.57 10.83
N TRP A 93 4.56 7.59 10.17
CA TRP A 93 4.13 8.72 9.34
C TRP A 93 4.18 10.06 10.09
N SER A 94 3.80 10.08 11.37
CA SER A 94 3.88 11.27 12.23
C SER A 94 5.30 11.81 12.43
N ASN A 95 6.32 10.98 12.19
CA ASN A 95 7.72 11.34 12.37
C ASN A 95 8.36 11.87 11.09
N LEU A 96 7.67 11.77 9.94
CA LEU A 96 8.18 12.31 8.69
C LEU A 96 8.00 13.84 8.68
N PRO A 97 8.98 14.59 8.14
CA PRO A 97 8.84 16.03 7.97
C PRO A 97 7.63 16.33 7.08
N ARG A 98 6.95 17.45 7.36
CA ARG A 98 5.90 17.95 6.46
C ARG A 98 6.51 18.25 5.10
N ALA A 99 5.71 18.16 4.03
CA ALA A 99 6.17 18.44 2.67
C ALA A 99 6.83 19.83 2.55
N GLU A 100 6.34 20.84 3.29
CA GLU A 100 6.93 22.19 3.30
C GLU A 100 8.35 22.24 3.90
N GLN A 101 8.73 21.21 4.66
CA GLN A 101 10.03 21.06 5.32
C GLN A 101 10.90 19.99 4.63
N ASP A 102 10.40 19.38 3.55
CA ASP A 102 11.18 18.42 2.78
C ASP A 102 12.25 19.19 1.98
N ILE A 103 13.52 18.92 2.28
CA ILE A 103 14.67 19.60 1.69
C ILE A 103 14.70 19.44 0.17
N GLU A 104 14.27 18.28 -0.34
CA GLU A 104 14.24 18.04 -1.79
C GLU A 104 13.14 18.85 -2.47
N PHE A 105 11.97 18.98 -1.83
CA PHE A 105 10.90 19.87 -2.27
C PHE A 105 11.36 21.35 -2.25
N LEU A 106 11.99 21.78 -1.15
CA LEU A 106 12.50 23.14 -0.97
C LEU A 106 13.62 23.49 -1.97
N ARG A 107 14.39 22.51 -2.44
CA ARG A 107 15.40 22.68 -3.49
C ARG A 107 14.81 22.82 -4.90
N GLY A 108 13.49 22.74 -5.05
CA GLY A 108 12.81 22.82 -6.34
C GLY A 108 12.93 21.55 -7.18
N ASN A 109 13.38 20.44 -6.57
CA ASN A 109 13.46 19.17 -7.27
C ASN A 109 12.03 18.64 -7.47
N LYS A 110 11.61 18.54 -8.74
CA LYS A 110 10.38 17.83 -9.11
C LYS A 110 10.69 16.35 -9.19
N LEU A 111 10.57 15.66 -8.07
CA LEU A 111 10.50 14.21 -8.09
C LEU A 111 9.15 13.82 -8.73
N PRO A 112 9.15 13.01 -9.80
CA PRO A 112 7.90 12.59 -10.42
C PRO A 112 7.08 11.77 -9.41
N HIS A 113 5.75 11.83 -9.51
CA HIS A 113 4.84 11.34 -8.46
C HIS A 113 5.00 9.85 -8.16
N ASP A 114 5.41 9.06 -9.14
CA ASP A 114 5.78 7.65 -9.03
C ASP A 114 7.06 7.41 -8.22
N GLN A 115 7.88 8.45 -8.03
CA GLN A 115 9.11 8.46 -7.22
C GLN A 115 8.95 9.22 -5.88
N LEU A 116 7.81 9.87 -5.65
CA LEU A 116 7.49 10.55 -4.39
C LEU A 116 7.06 9.60 -3.27
N CYS A 117 6.85 8.32 -3.57
CA CYS A 117 6.55 7.30 -2.56
C CYS A 117 7.81 6.99 -1.74
N ARG A 118 7.95 7.64 -0.58
CA ARG A 118 8.78 7.16 0.53
C ARG A 118 8.23 5.83 1.08
#